data_AF-A0A7W3PN98-F1
#
_entry.id   AF-A0A7W3PN98-F1
#
_cell.length_a   1.000
_cell.length_b   1.000
_cell.length_c   1.000
_cell.angle_alpha   90.00
_cell.angle_beta   90.00
_cell.angle_gamma   90.00
#
_symmetry.space_group_name_H-M   'P 1'
#
loop_
_entity.id
_entity.type
_entity.pdbx_description
1 polymer ?
#
loop_
_entity_poly.entity_id
_entity_poly.type
_entity_poly.pdbx_seq_one_letter_code
_entity_poly.pdbx_strand_id
1 'polypeptide(L)'
;MSADKDGLISDRYQLGGLLGSGASASVYEATDMATGERVALKILHPQFSQTAALRVAFLEEARITAGITHPNLAAVLDFGIHDPRRQNRAWIAMEFASGMSLAEFIETVGLPSPAEALAVADGVLDALSAIHDSGLVHRDVTPHNIMVEAGPDGFLTASGVHLIDFGLVDIAGESSTGTHVLRHVAPAHEGERAGVIGSANYISPEQARGNGVDSRGDLYQVGCVLYFALTGQPPFPAHTHEETLHAHAVLPPPVPSVLRPEVSAAIDRIVVRAMLKAPVSRFGSVADFRASILAANLALQRSAENTTDIAIAGHELDASHNGGRTRVLPRTSVAEDGNRTALIGGAAFGQAPGRDLANAARGRSAVGAAASGRRSSRSFWLVVIPTLLAAVVGVSVVSAGASTSAIPATDTGSPTPPPTSPSPTPSTFDGPAMISVPAIGGSQAVAARILILRSGLKISGERVEDSSLAADTVLALTPGAGELVAPGTSLSLVIASGSNRVPTLVGVTQAEAITLLHAAGFTVVITTGTVQGPQPGHVMESSPSAGASLRLGSSVTVVLAPPDSTAPSTTVTQTPAPTVGTSSTPVPAA
;
A
#
# COMPACT_ATOMS: atom_id res chain seq x y z
N MET A 1 -25.78 -10.43 -43.84
CA MET A 1 -24.81 -9.37 -43.48
C MET A 1 -24.00 -9.88 -42.30
N SER A 2 -22.70 -9.60 -42.23
CA SER A 2 -21.93 -9.94 -41.02
C SER A 2 -22.38 -9.04 -39.87
N ALA A 3 -22.50 -9.60 -38.66
CA ALA A 3 -22.43 -8.79 -37.46
C ALA A 3 -21.03 -8.16 -37.35
N ASP A 4 -20.93 -7.04 -36.65
CA ASP A 4 -19.71 -6.26 -36.58
C ASP A 4 -18.62 -7.00 -35.79
N LYS A 5 -17.48 -7.24 -36.43
CA LYS A 5 -16.32 -7.93 -35.84
C LYS A 5 -15.24 -6.98 -35.32
N ASP A 6 -15.33 -5.68 -35.60
CA ASP A 6 -14.27 -4.71 -35.27
C ASP A 6 -14.09 -4.46 -33.75
N GLY A 7 -14.88 -5.11 -32.88
CA GLY A 7 -14.82 -4.99 -31.42
C GLY A 7 -14.43 -6.25 -30.63
N LEU A 8 -14.16 -7.41 -31.25
CA LEU A 8 -13.84 -8.66 -30.53
C LEU A 8 -12.32 -8.86 -30.37
N ILE A 9 -11.86 -9.05 -29.13
CA ILE A 9 -10.48 -9.50 -28.87
C ILE A 9 -10.37 -10.98 -29.21
N SER A 10 -9.41 -11.31 -30.07
CA SER A 10 -9.11 -12.68 -30.54
C SER A 10 -10.32 -13.45 -31.10
N ASP A 11 -11.27 -12.75 -31.75
CA ASP A 11 -12.55 -13.29 -32.25
C ASP A 11 -13.45 -13.94 -31.18
N ARG A 12 -13.10 -13.82 -29.88
CA ARG A 12 -13.73 -14.55 -28.77
C ARG A 12 -14.30 -13.64 -27.68
N TYR A 13 -13.59 -12.60 -27.27
CA TYR A 13 -13.97 -11.79 -26.11
C TYR A 13 -14.59 -10.44 -26.53
N GLN A 14 -15.82 -10.18 -26.11
CA GLN A 14 -16.48 -8.89 -26.30
C GLN A 14 -16.17 -7.98 -25.12
N LEU A 15 -15.54 -6.83 -25.37
CA LEU A 15 -15.22 -5.85 -24.33
C LEU A 15 -16.47 -5.15 -23.79
N GLY A 16 -16.52 -5.02 -22.46
CA GLY A 16 -17.47 -4.22 -21.70
C GLY A 16 -16.79 -2.99 -21.07
N GLY A 17 -17.06 -2.75 -19.78
CA GLY A 17 -16.50 -1.63 -19.02
C GLY A 17 -14.99 -1.78 -18.72
N LEU A 18 -14.33 -0.65 -18.46
CA LEU A 18 -13.00 -0.66 -17.82
C LEU A 18 -13.19 -0.93 -16.32
N LEU A 19 -12.53 -1.97 -15.79
CA LEU A 19 -12.52 -2.28 -14.35
C LEU A 19 -11.38 -1.56 -13.63
N GLY A 20 -10.23 -1.40 -14.29
CA GLY A 20 -9.10 -0.64 -13.76
C GLY A 20 -7.96 -0.50 -14.76
N SER A 21 -7.02 0.40 -14.48
CA SER A 21 -5.79 0.55 -15.28
C SER A 21 -4.57 0.75 -14.41
N GLY A 22 -3.60 -0.15 -14.53
CA GLY A 22 -2.26 0.01 -13.96
C GLY A 22 -1.31 0.71 -14.92
N ALA A 23 -0.02 0.75 -14.55
CA ALA A 23 1.02 1.43 -15.33
C ALA A 23 1.45 0.69 -16.62
N SER A 24 1.10 -0.59 -16.78
CA SER A 24 1.49 -1.44 -17.92
C SER A 24 0.31 -2.00 -18.72
N ALA A 25 -0.85 -2.20 -18.06
CA ALA A 25 -2.01 -2.88 -18.61
C ALA A 25 -3.32 -2.29 -18.06
N SER A 26 -4.40 -2.48 -18.81
CA SER A 26 -5.76 -2.15 -18.40
C SER A 26 -6.60 -3.42 -18.30
N VAL A 27 -7.39 -3.55 -17.25
CA VAL A 27 -8.31 -4.68 -17.03
C VAL A 27 -9.71 -4.24 -17.41
N TYR A 28 -10.32 -4.98 -18.33
CA TYR A 28 -11.70 -4.76 -18.78
C TYR A 28 -12.59 -5.88 -18.28
N GLU A 29 -13.86 -5.57 -18.05
CA GLU A 29 -14.90 -6.58 -18.11
C GLU A 29 -15.04 -7.05 -19.55
N ALA A 30 -15.23 -8.35 -19.76
CA ALA A 30 -15.58 -8.89 -21.06
C ALA A 30 -16.56 -10.06 -20.93
N THR A 31 -17.27 -10.35 -22.03
CA THR A 31 -18.03 -11.59 -22.20
C THR A 31 -17.24 -12.54 -23.10
N ASP A 32 -17.04 -13.77 -22.66
CA ASP A 32 -16.51 -14.84 -23.50
C ASP A 32 -17.62 -15.38 -24.42
N MET A 33 -17.57 -15.02 -25.70
CA MET A 33 -18.60 -15.40 -26.68
C MET A 33 -18.64 -16.91 -26.99
N ALA A 34 -17.67 -17.70 -26.49
CA ALA A 34 -17.68 -19.16 -26.61
C ALA A 34 -18.48 -19.86 -25.49
N THR A 35 -18.62 -19.22 -24.32
CA THR A 35 -19.26 -19.80 -23.13
C THR A 35 -20.51 -19.03 -22.70
N GLY A 36 -20.55 -17.72 -22.95
CA GLY A 36 -21.53 -16.78 -22.41
C GLY A 36 -21.14 -16.18 -21.06
N GLU A 37 -20.01 -16.59 -20.48
CA GLU A 37 -19.58 -16.19 -19.14
C GLU A 37 -18.91 -14.82 -19.10
N ARG A 38 -18.98 -14.18 -17.92
CA ARG A 38 -18.32 -12.92 -17.59
C ARG A 38 -16.88 -13.19 -17.16
N VAL A 39 -15.92 -12.49 -17.77
CA VAL A 39 -14.48 -12.65 -17.52
C VAL A 39 -13.81 -11.29 -17.31
N ALA A 40 -12.67 -11.28 -16.62
CA ALA A 40 -11.77 -10.13 -16.57
C ALA A 40 -10.68 -10.28 -17.64
N LEU A 41 -10.48 -9.26 -18.48
CA LEU A 41 -9.54 -9.28 -19.60
C LEU A 41 -8.46 -8.22 -19.40
N LYS A 42 -7.28 -8.65 -18.95
CA LYS A 42 -6.07 -7.81 -18.74
C LYS A 42 -5.37 -7.62 -20.10
N ILE A 43 -5.28 -6.39 -20.59
CA ILE A 43 -4.70 -6.05 -21.90
C ILE A 43 -3.49 -5.13 -21.72
N LEU A 44 -2.34 -5.54 -22.25
CA LEU A 44 -1.10 -4.77 -22.22
C LEU A 44 -1.22 -3.49 -23.07
N HIS A 45 -0.90 -2.31 -22.50
CA HIS A 45 -1.10 -1.02 -23.18
C HIS A 45 -0.41 -0.94 -24.55
N PRO A 46 -0.96 -0.17 -25.52
CA PRO A 46 -0.41 -0.09 -26.88
C PRO A 46 1.08 0.24 -26.96
N GLN A 47 1.59 1.08 -26.06
CA GLN A 47 3.00 1.49 -26.00
C GLN A 47 3.96 0.33 -25.65
N PHE A 48 3.59 -0.54 -24.70
CA PHE A 48 4.39 -1.71 -24.35
C PHE A 48 4.13 -2.88 -25.31
N SER A 49 2.90 -3.00 -25.82
CA SER A 49 2.49 -4.01 -26.79
C SER A 49 3.29 -3.99 -28.11
N GLN A 50 3.99 -2.91 -28.48
CA GLN A 50 4.89 -2.94 -29.65
C GLN A 50 6.15 -3.79 -29.41
N THR A 51 6.70 -3.78 -28.19
CA THR A 51 7.98 -4.42 -27.88
C THR A 51 7.79 -5.93 -27.63
N ALA A 52 8.42 -6.76 -28.47
CA ALA A 52 8.28 -8.22 -28.38
C ALA A 52 8.68 -8.79 -27.02
N ALA A 53 9.75 -8.30 -26.40
CA ALA A 53 10.18 -8.74 -25.07
C ALA A 53 9.14 -8.43 -23.97
N LEU A 54 8.44 -7.28 -24.05
CA LEU A 54 7.40 -6.92 -23.08
C LEU A 54 6.14 -7.77 -23.25
N ARG A 55 5.75 -8.09 -24.49
CA ARG A 55 4.67 -9.06 -24.76
C ARG A 55 5.02 -10.45 -24.23
N VAL A 56 6.26 -10.90 -24.40
CA VAL A 56 6.71 -12.21 -23.87
C VAL A 56 6.69 -12.21 -22.35
N ALA A 57 7.25 -11.20 -21.69
CA ALA A 57 7.22 -11.10 -20.22
C ALA A 57 5.79 -11.09 -19.65
N PHE A 58 4.88 -10.35 -20.28
CA PHE A 58 3.47 -10.28 -19.89
C PHE A 58 2.73 -11.61 -20.08
N LEU A 59 3.02 -12.37 -21.14
CA LEU A 59 2.39 -13.67 -21.37
C LEU A 59 3.05 -14.80 -20.56
N GLU A 60 4.29 -14.64 -20.11
CA GLU A 60 4.96 -15.61 -19.24
C GLU A 60 4.40 -15.60 -17.81
N GLU A 61 3.99 -14.43 -17.30
CA GLU A 61 3.21 -14.28 -16.06
C GLU A 61 1.97 -15.19 -16.04
N ALA A 62 1.18 -15.14 -17.12
CA ALA A 62 0.02 -16.01 -17.34
C ALA A 62 0.41 -17.49 -17.58
N ARG A 63 1.55 -17.74 -18.22
CA ARG A 63 2.04 -19.10 -18.51
C ARG A 63 2.49 -19.86 -17.26
N ILE A 64 3.14 -19.16 -16.33
CA ILE A 64 3.64 -19.73 -15.06
C ILE A 64 2.47 -20.07 -14.12
N THR A 65 1.37 -19.32 -14.22
CA THR A 65 0.19 -19.43 -13.32
C THR A 65 -0.98 -20.21 -13.92
N ALA A 66 -0.96 -20.48 -15.23
CA ALA A 66 -1.97 -21.26 -15.92
C ALA A 66 -2.18 -22.66 -15.31
N GLY A 67 -3.43 -22.97 -14.97
CA GLY A 67 -3.82 -24.24 -14.36
C GLY A 67 -3.78 -24.27 -12.83
N ILE A 68 -3.34 -23.20 -12.17
CA ILE A 68 -3.59 -23.00 -10.73
C ILE A 68 -5.04 -22.51 -10.58
N THR A 69 -5.86 -23.30 -9.89
CA THR A 69 -7.27 -22.98 -9.60
C THR A 69 -7.54 -23.17 -8.11
N HIS A 70 -8.15 -22.18 -7.47
CA HIS A 70 -8.50 -22.24 -6.04
C HIS A 70 -9.70 -21.31 -5.78
N PRO A 71 -10.67 -21.66 -4.91
CA PRO A 71 -11.87 -20.83 -4.71
C PRO A 71 -11.59 -19.36 -4.37
N ASN A 72 -10.50 -19.08 -3.65
CA ASN A 72 -10.10 -17.71 -3.27
C ASN A 72 -9.12 -17.04 -4.26
N LEU A 73 -8.94 -17.55 -5.47
CA LEU A 73 -7.94 -17.07 -6.43
C LEU A 73 -8.52 -17.06 -7.85
N ALA A 74 -8.62 -15.89 -8.48
CA ALA A 74 -9.14 -15.78 -9.84
C ALA A 74 -8.18 -16.46 -10.84
N ALA A 75 -8.59 -17.58 -11.44
CA ALA A 75 -7.73 -18.37 -12.31
C ALA A 75 -7.49 -17.70 -13.67
N VAL A 76 -6.32 -17.98 -14.26
CA VAL A 76 -6.04 -17.65 -15.66
C VAL A 76 -6.78 -18.66 -16.57
N LEU A 77 -7.67 -18.15 -17.41
CA LEU A 77 -8.55 -18.94 -18.29
C LEU A 77 -7.94 -19.17 -19.68
N ASP A 78 -7.32 -18.15 -20.26
CA ASP A 78 -6.72 -18.16 -21.60
C ASP A 78 -5.78 -16.94 -21.76
N PHE A 79 -4.84 -16.97 -22.71
CA PHE A 79 -3.97 -15.81 -22.99
C PHE A 79 -3.43 -15.85 -24.42
N GLY A 80 -3.11 -14.68 -24.98
CA GLY A 80 -2.57 -14.62 -26.33
C GLY A 80 -2.23 -13.24 -26.87
N ILE A 81 -2.08 -13.17 -28.18
CA ILE A 81 -1.88 -11.93 -28.93
C ILE A 81 -3.01 -11.79 -29.94
N HIS A 82 -3.73 -10.68 -29.86
CA HIS A 82 -4.72 -10.28 -30.86
C HIS A 82 -4.05 -9.24 -31.78
N ASP A 83 -4.06 -9.48 -33.09
CA ASP A 83 -3.47 -8.55 -34.08
C ASP A 83 -4.52 -7.88 -35.00
N PRO A 84 -5.28 -6.89 -34.49
CA PRO A 84 -6.11 -6.04 -35.31
C PRO A 84 -5.21 -5.03 -36.04
N ARG A 85 -5.09 -5.20 -37.35
CA ARG A 85 -4.45 -4.21 -38.26
C ARG A 85 -2.96 -3.94 -37.97
N ARG A 86 -2.19 -4.98 -37.62
CA ARG A 86 -0.74 -4.92 -37.26
C ARG A 86 -0.44 -4.21 -35.93
N GLN A 87 -1.35 -4.31 -34.97
CA GLN A 87 -1.22 -3.81 -33.61
C GLN A 87 -1.31 -4.96 -32.60
N ASN A 88 -0.24 -5.75 -32.51
CA ASN A 88 -0.09 -6.92 -31.62
C ASN A 88 -0.39 -6.61 -30.15
N ARG A 89 -1.66 -6.70 -29.73
CA ARG A 89 -2.09 -6.49 -28.35
C ARG A 89 -2.04 -7.82 -27.60
N ALA A 90 -1.18 -7.90 -26.60
CA ALA A 90 -1.15 -9.05 -25.68
C ALA A 90 -2.30 -8.95 -24.67
N TRP A 91 -2.96 -10.07 -24.39
CA TRP A 91 -4.11 -10.16 -23.51
C TRP A 91 -4.08 -11.44 -22.65
N ILE A 92 -4.66 -11.37 -21.46
CA ILE A 92 -4.87 -12.48 -20.52
C ILE A 92 -6.33 -12.43 -20.09
N ALA A 93 -7.06 -13.54 -20.28
CA ALA A 93 -8.40 -13.73 -19.77
C ALA A 93 -8.34 -14.46 -18.41
N MET A 94 -9.09 -13.94 -17.44
CA MET A 94 -9.11 -14.40 -16.05
C MET A 94 -10.56 -14.55 -15.59
N GLU A 95 -10.79 -15.37 -14.57
CA GLU A 95 -12.09 -15.45 -13.90
C GLU A 95 -12.52 -14.07 -13.38
N PHE A 96 -13.81 -13.74 -13.52
CA PHE A 96 -14.34 -12.50 -12.98
C PHE A 96 -14.64 -12.68 -11.48
N ALA A 97 -13.81 -12.08 -10.61
CA ALA A 97 -14.09 -11.98 -9.19
C ALA A 97 -15.18 -10.93 -8.91
N SER A 98 -16.22 -11.32 -8.16
CA SER A 98 -17.31 -10.46 -7.72
C SER A 98 -16.93 -9.58 -6.52
N GLY A 99 -17.85 -8.66 -6.17
CA GLY A 99 -17.62 -7.67 -5.11
C GLY A 99 -16.85 -6.44 -5.58
N MET A 100 -16.07 -5.87 -4.66
CA MET A 100 -15.26 -4.65 -4.82
C MET A 100 -13.85 -4.88 -4.24
N SER A 101 -12.87 -4.03 -4.54
CA SER A 101 -11.54 -4.19 -3.91
C SER A 101 -11.59 -3.91 -2.40
N LEU A 102 -10.70 -4.50 -1.60
CA LEU A 102 -10.61 -4.24 -0.16
C LEU A 102 -10.28 -2.77 0.14
N ALA A 103 -9.52 -2.11 -0.74
CA ALA A 103 -9.31 -0.66 -0.69
C ALA A 103 -10.64 0.11 -0.84
N GLU A 104 -11.37 -0.15 -1.92
CA GLU A 104 -12.67 0.46 -2.23
C GLU A 104 -13.73 0.18 -1.16
N PHE A 105 -13.76 -1.03 -0.59
CA PHE A 105 -14.64 -1.38 0.53
C PHE A 105 -14.37 -0.49 1.75
N ILE A 106 -13.11 -0.28 2.10
CA ILE A 106 -12.73 0.54 3.26
C ILE A 106 -12.98 2.04 3.01
N GLU A 107 -12.87 2.49 1.77
CA GLU A 107 -13.20 3.88 1.38
C GLU A 107 -14.72 4.14 1.28
N THR A 108 -15.53 3.15 0.89
CA THR A 108 -16.97 3.35 0.59
C THR A 108 -17.93 2.80 1.65
N VAL A 109 -17.62 1.65 2.26
CA VAL A 109 -18.42 0.99 3.30
C VAL A 109 -17.84 1.29 4.69
N GLY A 110 -16.50 1.32 4.80
CA GLY A 110 -15.77 1.64 6.02
C GLY A 110 -14.97 0.47 6.58
N LEU A 111 -14.45 0.63 7.81
CA LEU A 111 -13.57 -0.36 8.42
C LEU A 111 -14.34 -1.64 8.82
N PRO A 112 -13.91 -2.83 8.35
CA PRO A 112 -14.46 -4.10 8.84
C PRO A 112 -14.22 -4.27 10.35
N SER A 113 -15.01 -5.13 11.00
CA SER A 113 -14.72 -5.53 12.39
C SER A 113 -13.39 -6.30 12.49
N PRO A 114 -12.78 -6.41 13.69
CA PRO A 114 -11.56 -7.19 13.86
C PRO A 114 -11.69 -8.67 13.48
N ALA A 115 -12.89 -9.26 13.54
CA ALA A 115 -13.16 -10.62 13.10
C ALA A 115 -13.23 -10.74 11.57
N GLU A 116 -13.85 -9.77 10.90
CA GLU A 116 -13.91 -9.68 9.43
C GLU A 116 -12.54 -9.41 8.81
N ALA A 117 -11.74 -8.51 9.41
CA ALA A 117 -10.37 -8.27 8.97
C ALA A 117 -9.50 -9.55 9.07
N LEU A 118 -9.72 -10.37 10.10
CA LEU A 118 -9.10 -11.69 10.23
C LEU A 118 -9.64 -12.69 9.18
N ALA A 119 -10.94 -12.64 8.84
CA ALA A 119 -11.53 -13.48 7.80
C ALA A 119 -11.01 -13.13 6.39
N VAL A 120 -10.82 -11.84 6.10
CA VAL A 120 -10.16 -11.36 4.87
C VAL A 120 -8.73 -11.90 4.79
N ALA A 121 -7.95 -11.79 5.87
CA ALA A 121 -6.60 -12.33 5.91
C ALA A 121 -6.56 -13.86 5.74
N ASP A 122 -7.53 -14.60 6.31
CA ASP A 122 -7.61 -16.06 6.17
C ASP A 122 -7.93 -16.50 4.73
N GLY A 123 -8.83 -15.80 4.03
CA GLY A 123 -9.13 -16.07 2.61
C GLY A 123 -7.95 -15.79 1.66
N VAL A 124 -7.21 -14.70 1.90
CA VAL A 124 -5.95 -14.43 1.15
C VAL A 124 -4.90 -15.49 1.44
N LEU A 125 -4.80 -15.96 2.69
CA LEU A 125 -3.89 -17.04 3.06
C LEU A 125 -4.28 -18.38 2.41
N ASP A 126 -5.57 -18.66 2.25
CA ASP A 126 -6.06 -19.83 1.52
C ASP A 126 -5.64 -19.76 0.04
N ALA A 127 -5.84 -18.61 -0.62
CA ALA A 127 -5.38 -18.35 -1.99
C ALA A 127 -3.86 -18.54 -2.16
N LEU A 128 -3.07 -17.99 -1.23
CA LEU A 128 -1.61 -18.15 -1.24
C LEU A 128 -1.16 -19.59 -1.03
N SER A 129 -1.95 -20.44 -0.37
CA SER A 129 -1.59 -21.86 -0.17
C SER A 129 -1.42 -22.60 -1.51
N ALA A 130 -2.35 -22.41 -2.45
CA ALA A 130 -2.29 -23.03 -3.77
C ALA A 130 -1.11 -22.54 -4.61
N ILE A 131 -0.70 -21.28 -4.43
CA ILE A 131 0.45 -20.67 -5.10
C ILE A 131 1.76 -21.23 -4.51
N HIS A 132 1.86 -21.30 -3.17
CA HIS A 132 3.05 -21.78 -2.46
C HIS A 132 3.26 -23.29 -2.63
N ASP A 133 2.19 -24.09 -2.64
CA ASP A 133 2.24 -25.53 -2.93
C ASP A 133 2.65 -25.81 -4.39
N SER A 134 2.43 -24.84 -5.30
CA SER A 134 2.94 -24.86 -6.68
C SER A 134 4.40 -24.40 -6.81
N GLY A 135 5.06 -24.01 -5.71
CA GLY A 135 6.46 -23.56 -5.68
C GLY A 135 6.68 -22.08 -6.07
N LEU A 136 5.60 -21.31 -6.20
CA LEU A 136 5.60 -19.91 -6.61
C LEU A 136 5.46 -18.95 -5.42
N VAL A 137 5.72 -17.66 -5.65
CA VAL A 137 5.55 -16.57 -4.68
C VAL A 137 4.80 -15.42 -5.37
N HIS A 138 3.82 -14.80 -4.69
CA HIS A 138 2.92 -13.80 -5.28
C HIS A 138 3.57 -12.42 -5.47
N ARG A 139 4.36 -11.97 -4.50
CA ARG A 139 5.17 -10.74 -4.48
C ARG A 139 4.42 -9.39 -4.60
N ASP A 140 3.16 -9.33 -5.06
CA ASP A 140 2.32 -8.11 -5.07
C ASP A 140 0.96 -8.30 -4.36
N VAL A 141 0.94 -8.85 -3.14
CA VAL A 141 -0.31 -8.93 -2.34
C VAL A 141 -0.64 -7.53 -1.78
N THR A 142 -1.72 -6.91 -2.26
CA THR A 142 -2.15 -5.55 -1.86
C THR A 142 -3.67 -5.45 -1.72
N PRO A 143 -4.23 -4.45 -0.99
CA PRO A 143 -5.69 -4.28 -0.87
C PRO A 143 -6.43 -3.95 -2.18
N HIS A 144 -5.73 -3.56 -3.24
CA HIS A 144 -6.32 -3.39 -4.58
C HIS A 144 -6.43 -4.72 -5.33
N ASN A 145 -5.52 -5.65 -5.02
CA ASN A 145 -5.42 -6.99 -5.62
C ASN A 145 -6.26 -8.03 -4.86
N ILE A 146 -7.11 -7.59 -3.92
CA ILE A 146 -7.98 -8.45 -3.09
C ILE A 146 -9.42 -7.95 -3.27
N MET A 147 -10.24 -8.76 -3.95
CA MET A 147 -11.67 -8.53 -4.06
C MET A 147 -12.39 -9.11 -2.85
N VAL A 148 -13.41 -8.40 -2.36
CA VAL A 148 -14.24 -8.79 -1.23
C VAL A 148 -15.73 -8.63 -1.56
N GLU A 149 -16.50 -9.66 -1.24
CA GLU A 149 -17.96 -9.69 -1.30
C GLU A 149 -18.52 -10.02 0.09
N ALA A 150 -19.48 -9.20 0.55
CA ALA A 150 -20.15 -9.42 1.83
C ALA A 150 -21.21 -10.52 1.71
N GLY A 151 -21.38 -11.31 2.78
CA GLY A 151 -22.39 -12.36 2.85
C GLY A 151 -23.83 -11.82 2.83
N PRO A 152 -24.84 -12.69 2.69
CA PRO A 152 -26.26 -12.30 2.77
C PRO A 152 -26.69 -11.68 4.12
N ASP A 153 -25.85 -11.83 5.14
CA ASP A 153 -25.94 -11.24 6.48
C ASP A 153 -25.22 -9.87 6.59
N GLY A 154 -24.49 -9.46 5.56
CA GLY A 154 -23.76 -8.19 5.47
C GLY A 154 -22.31 -8.22 5.93
N PHE A 155 -21.78 -9.38 6.38
CA PHE A 155 -20.42 -9.48 6.93
C PHE A 155 -19.41 -10.04 5.92
N LEU A 156 -18.14 -9.63 6.02
CA LEU A 156 -17.06 -10.25 5.24
C LEU A 156 -16.70 -11.64 5.79
N THR A 157 -16.61 -12.62 4.89
CA THR A 157 -16.24 -14.00 5.21
C THR A 157 -15.04 -14.45 4.37
N ALA A 158 -14.23 -15.40 4.86
CA ALA A 158 -13.07 -15.90 4.10
C ALA A 158 -13.46 -16.48 2.72
N SER A 159 -14.68 -17.01 2.58
CA SER A 159 -15.25 -17.47 1.30
C SER A 159 -15.66 -16.36 0.33
N GLY A 160 -15.82 -15.12 0.80
CA GLY A 160 -16.11 -13.94 -0.05
C GLY A 160 -14.87 -13.22 -0.55
N VAL A 161 -13.67 -13.78 -0.32
CA VAL A 161 -12.38 -13.16 -0.63
C VAL A 161 -11.80 -13.79 -1.89
N HIS A 162 -11.42 -12.98 -2.87
CA HIS A 162 -10.72 -13.46 -4.08
C HIS A 162 -9.46 -12.62 -4.33
N LEU A 163 -8.29 -13.27 -4.29
CA LEU A 163 -7.02 -12.68 -4.72
C LEU A 163 -7.01 -12.61 -6.25
N ILE A 164 -6.62 -11.45 -6.79
CA ILE A 164 -6.55 -11.17 -8.23
C ILE A 164 -5.17 -10.61 -8.59
N ASP A 165 -4.82 -10.71 -9.89
CA ASP A 165 -3.58 -10.22 -10.50
C ASP A 165 -2.26 -10.82 -9.98
N PHE A 166 -1.68 -11.70 -10.79
CA PHE A 166 -0.38 -12.37 -10.58
C PHE A 166 0.85 -11.48 -10.90
N GLY A 167 0.72 -10.14 -10.93
CA GLY A 167 1.61 -9.18 -11.58
C GLY A 167 3.08 -9.06 -11.14
N LEU A 168 3.54 -9.86 -10.16
CA LEU A 168 4.96 -10.02 -9.82
C LEU A 168 5.37 -11.49 -9.55
N VAL A 169 4.54 -12.46 -9.93
CA VAL A 169 4.74 -13.88 -9.60
C VAL A 169 6.00 -14.45 -10.27
N ASP A 170 6.76 -15.19 -9.47
CA ASP A 170 8.09 -15.69 -9.82
C ASP A 170 8.46 -16.87 -8.90
N ILE A 171 9.55 -17.58 -9.22
CA ILE A 171 10.03 -18.76 -8.51
C ILE A 171 10.52 -18.38 -7.10
N ALA A 172 10.26 -19.22 -6.10
CA ALA A 172 10.69 -18.98 -4.72
C ALA A 172 12.22 -18.87 -4.59
N GLY A 173 12.70 -17.74 -4.09
CA GLY A 173 14.11 -17.48 -3.77
C GLY A 173 14.94 -16.80 -4.87
N GLU A 174 14.47 -16.71 -6.11
CA GLU A 174 15.20 -16.00 -7.18
C GLU A 174 15.01 -14.47 -7.08
N SER A 175 16.03 -13.71 -7.50
CA SER A 175 15.96 -12.25 -7.62
C SER A 175 15.25 -11.85 -8.92
N SER A 176 14.11 -11.15 -8.81
CA SER A 176 13.20 -10.75 -9.90
C SER A 176 13.91 -10.28 -11.17
N THR A 177 14.07 -11.15 -12.17
CA THR A 177 14.77 -10.82 -13.43
C THR A 177 13.81 -10.65 -14.62
N GLY A 178 12.69 -11.39 -14.67
CA GLY A 178 11.72 -11.34 -15.77
C GLY A 178 10.74 -10.15 -15.69
N THR A 179 9.82 -10.17 -14.73
CA THR A 179 8.71 -9.21 -14.58
C THR A 179 9.18 -7.77 -14.33
N HIS A 180 10.41 -7.62 -13.82
CA HIS A 180 11.09 -6.34 -13.56
C HIS A 180 11.11 -5.43 -14.80
N VAL A 181 11.22 -5.99 -16.01
CA VAL A 181 11.30 -5.23 -17.27
C VAL A 181 10.02 -4.43 -17.54
N LEU A 182 8.84 -4.93 -17.16
CA LEU A 182 7.57 -4.21 -17.34
C LEU A 182 7.44 -3.01 -16.40
N ARG A 183 8.00 -3.07 -15.18
CA ARG A 183 8.04 -1.92 -14.25
C ARG A 183 9.12 -0.89 -14.61
N HIS A 184 10.24 -1.32 -15.18
CA HIS A 184 11.37 -0.44 -15.52
C HIS A 184 11.28 0.27 -16.87
N VAL A 185 10.38 -0.16 -17.76
CA VAL A 185 10.16 0.49 -19.07
C VAL A 185 8.97 1.46 -19.05
N ALA A 186 8.17 1.48 -17.97
CA ALA A 186 7.23 2.57 -17.73
C ALA A 186 8.02 3.86 -17.41
N PRO A 187 7.92 4.93 -18.23
CA PRO A 187 8.60 6.18 -17.92
C PRO A 187 7.99 6.81 -16.67
N ALA A 188 8.84 7.28 -15.75
CA ALA A 188 8.39 8.06 -14.60
C ALA A 188 7.92 9.45 -15.06
N HIS A 189 6.66 9.55 -15.48
CA HIS A 189 6.04 10.82 -15.84
C HIS A 189 5.86 11.69 -14.59
N GLU A 190 6.41 12.91 -14.64
CA GLU A 190 6.29 13.92 -13.58
C GLU A 190 4.82 14.34 -13.40
N GLY A 191 4.10 13.61 -12.55
CA GLY A 191 2.67 13.83 -12.28
C GLY A 191 1.90 12.59 -11.84
N GLU A 192 2.40 11.37 -12.12
CA GLU A 192 1.61 10.13 -11.96
C GLU A 192 1.57 9.59 -10.51
N ARG A 193 1.06 10.43 -9.60
CA ARG A 193 0.93 10.16 -8.14
C ARG A 193 -0.28 9.30 -7.80
N ALA A 194 -0.25 8.02 -8.18
CA ALA A 194 -1.13 7.00 -7.59
C ALA A 194 -0.52 5.58 -7.70
N GLY A 195 -0.64 4.94 -8.86
CA GLY A 195 -0.44 3.49 -9.02
C GLY A 195 0.94 2.96 -8.63
N VAL A 196 2.02 3.65 -8.99
CA VAL A 196 3.40 3.20 -8.70
C VAL A 196 3.74 3.29 -7.20
N ILE A 197 3.08 4.20 -6.47
CA ILE A 197 3.25 4.40 -5.03
C ILE A 197 2.38 3.41 -4.23
N GLY A 198 1.20 3.05 -4.76
CA GLY A 198 0.22 2.15 -4.14
C GLY A 198 0.82 0.84 -3.60
N SER A 199 1.37 -0.02 -4.48
CA SER A 199 1.94 -1.31 -4.05
C SER A 199 3.21 -1.16 -3.19
N ALA A 200 3.92 -0.03 -3.27
CA ALA A 200 5.13 0.18 -2.46
C ALA A 200 4.83 0.16 -0.95
N ASN A 201 3.64 0.60 -0.54
CA ASN A 201 3.18 0.61 0.85
C ASN A 201 2.90 -0.79 1.43
N TYR A 202 3.10 -1.85 0.64
CA TYR A 202 2.89 -3.25 1.01
C TYR A 202 4.12 -4.12 0.66
N ILE A 203 5.26 -3.52 0.32
CA ILE A 203 6.46 -4.23 -0.12
C ILE A 203 7.14 -5.02 1.02
N SER A 204 7.69 -6.20 0.76
CA SER A 204 8.46 -6.93 1.78
C SER A 204 9.84 -6.31 2.03
N PRO A 205 10.44 -6.47 3.23
CA PRO A 205 11.76 -5.93 3.58
C PRO A 205 12.90 -6.45 2.68
N GLU A 206 12.74 -7.63 2.08
CA GLU A 206 13.66 -8.24 1.14
C GLU A 206 13.52 -7.63 -0.26
N GLN A 207 12.29 -7.46 -0.77
CA GLN A 207 12.05 -6.71 -2.02
C GLN A 207 12.57 -5.27 -1.92
N ALA A 208 12.32 -4.59 -0.79
CA ALA A 208 12.82 -3.23 -0.52
C ALA A 208 14.37 -3.12 -0.45
N ARG A 209 15.08 -4.26 -0.44
CA ARG A 209 16.54 -4.35 -0.47
C ARG A 209 17.08 -4.98 -1.78
N GLY A 210 16.21 -5.36 -2.72
CA GLY A 210 16.59 -6.09 -3.95
C GLY A 210 16.99 -7.55 -3.74
N ASN A 211 16.68 -8.14 -2.59
CA ASN A 211 16.97 -9.55 -2.29
C ASN A 211 15.95 -10.49 -2.94
N GLY A 212 16.35 -11.74 -3.20
CA GLY A 212 15.43 -12.81 -3.59
C GLY A 212 14.36 -13.08 -2.51
N VAL A 213 13.16 -13.47 -2.95
CA VAL A 213 11.94 -13.48 -2.12
C VAL A 213 11.43 -14.92 -1.98
N ASP A 214 11.26 -15.40 -0.74
CA ASP A 214 10.57 -16.66 -0.44
C ASP A 214 9.08 -16.43 -0.13
N SER A 215 8.31 -17.50 0.09
CA SER A 215 6.87 -17.42 0.41
C SER A 215 6.55 -16.59 1.66
N ARG A 216 7.53 -16.32 2.54
CA ARG A 216 7.35 -15.45 3.71
C ARG A 216 7.37 -13.96 3.36
N GLY A 217 7.78 -13.61 2.14
CA GLY A 217 7.53 -12.31 1.53
C GLY A 217 6.04 -12.04 1.48
N ASP A 218 5.25 -12.92 0.87
CA ASP A 218 3.79 -12.80 0.80
C ASP A 218 3.16 -12.76 2.20
N LEU A 219 3.63 -13.59 3.14
CA LEU A 219 3.16 -13.55 4.53
C LEU A 219 3.44 -12.21 5.23
N TYR A 220 4.50 -11.49 4.85
CA TYR A 220 4.72 -10.11 5.31
C TYR A 220 3.68 -9.16 4.72
N GLN A 221 3.38 -9.29 3.42
CA GLN A 221 2.39 -8.46 2.73
C GLN A 221 0.97 -8.68 3.30
N VAL A 222 0.59 -9.92 3.62
CA VAL A 222 -0.65 -10.24 4.36
C VAL A 222 -0.69 -9.54 5.72
N GLY A 223 0.45 -9.44 6.42
CA GLY A 223 0.57 -8.64 7.64
C GLY A 223 0.25 -7.15 7.43
N CYS A 224 0.75 -6.57 6.35
CA CYS A 224 0.47 -5.18 5.95
C CYS A 224 -1.00 -4.99 5.54
N VAL A 225 -1.59 -5.94 4.81
CA VAL A 225 -3.02 -5.94 4.44
C VAL A 225 -3.91 -6.07 5.68
N LEU A 226 -3.57 -6.92 6.65
CA LEU A 226 -4.31 -7.05 7.91
C LEU A 226 -4.20 -5.77 8.75
N TYR A 227 -3.03 -5.11 8.78
CA TYR A 227 -2.90 -3.78 9.40
C TYR A 227 -3.81 -2.74 8.73
N PHE A 228 -3.84 -2.70 7.39
CA PHE A 228 -4.71 -1.82 6.62
C PHE A 228 -6.20 -2.10 6.89
N ALA A 229 -6.62 -3.36 6.86
CA ALA A 229 -8.01 -3.76 7.14
C ALA A 229 -8.47 -3.38 8.56
N LEU A 230 -7.57 -3.37 9.54
CA LEU A 230 -7.89 -2.99 10.92
C LEU A 230 -7.94 -1.48 11.14
N THR A 231 -7.18 -0.68 10.38
CA THR A 231 -6.90 0.74 10.69
C THR A 231 -7.25 1.75 9.59
N GLY A 232 -7.47 1.30 8.35
CA GLY A 232 -7.71 2.16 7.18
C GLY A 232 -6.48 2.86 6.63
N GLN A 233 -5.28 2.54 7.13
CA GLN A 233 -4.03 3.18 6.71
C GLN A 233 -2.96 2.14 6.41
N PRO A 234 -2.07 2.37 5.43
CA PRO A 234 -0.92 1.51 5.22
C PRO A 234 -0.01 1.53 6.46
N PRO A 235 0.78 0.48 6.71
CA PRO A 235 1.61 0.38 7.92
C PRO A 235 2.68 1.47 8.04
N PHE A 236 3.18 1.97 6.92
CA PHE A 236 4.19 3.01 6.85
C PHE A 236 3.76 4.10 5.86
N PRO A 237 2.88 5.03 6.26
CA PRO A 237 2.49 6.15 5.42
C PRO A 237 3.69 7.09 5.25
N ALA A 238 4.15 7.26 4.03
CA ALA A 238 5.30 8.07 3.67
C ALA A 238 5.01 8.91 2.40
N HIS A 239 5.82 9.94 2.15
CA HIS A 239 5.57 10.90 1.07
C HIS A 239 6.38 10.62 -0.19
N THR A 240 7.48 9.88 -0.10
CA THR A 240 8.28 9.44 -1.24
C THR A 240 8.43 7.92 -1.29
N HIS A 241 8.64 7.38 -2.49
CA HIS A 241 8.86 5.94 -2.68
C HIS A 241 10.07 5.43 -1.88
N GLU A 242 11.15 6.21 -1.83
CA GLU A 242 12.38 5.87 -1.09
C GLU A 242 12.14 5.82 0.43
N GLU A 243 11.35 6.74 0.99
CA GLU A 243 10.91 6.67 2.39
C GLU A 243 10.11 5.40 2.67
N THR A 244 9.16 5.03 1.78
CA THR A 244 8.39 3.79 1.91
C THR A 244 9.31 2.57 1.90
N LEU A 245 10.23 2.46 0.92
CA LEU A 245 11.22 1.38 0.86
C LEU A 245 12.06 1.32 2.15
N HIS A 246 12.54 2.47 2.62
CA HIS A 246 13.33 2.56 3.85
C HIS A 246 12.53 2.13 5.08
N ALA A 247 11.28 2.57 5.22
CA ALA A 247 10.40 2.19 6.32
C ALA A 247 10.11 0.67 6.34
N HIS A 248 9.79 0.10 5.18
CA HIS A 248 9.66 -1.34 5.03
C HIS A 248 10.99 -2.08 5.28
N ALA A 249 12.15 -1.50 4.96
CA ALA A 249 13.45 -2.07 5.25
C ALA A 249 13.89 -2.00 6.73
N VAL A 250 13.57 -0.94 7.50
CA VAL A 250 14.16 -0.73 8.86
C VAL A 250 13.19 -0.39 10.00
N LEU A 251 12.09 0.32 9.77
CA LEU A 251 11.24 0.81 10.89
C LEU A 251 10.47 -0.34 11.56
N PRO A 252 10.35 -0.38 12.90
CA PRO A 252 9.69 -1.49 13.60
C PRO A 252 8.22 -1.65 13.15
N PRO A 253 7.65 -2.87 13.20
CA PRO A 253 6.24 -3.07 12.86
C PRO A 253 5.30 -2.19 13.69
N PRO A 254 4.31 -1.53 13.07
CA PRO A 254 3.29 -0.79 13.80
C PRO A 254 2.34 -1.76 14.52
N VAL A 255 1.62 -1.24 15.51
CA VAL A 255 0.70 -2.00 16.37
C VAL A 255 -0.72 -1.46 16.16
N PRO A 256 -1.65 -2.23 15.53
CA PRO A 256 -3.00 -1.76 15.21
C PRO A 256 -3.77 -1.15 16.38
N SER A 257 -3.65 -1.69 17.60
CA SER A 257 -4.36 -1.20 18.78
C SER A 257 -4.01 0.23 19.20
N VAL A 258 -2.89 0.78 18.71
CA VAL A 258 -2.51 2.20 18.90
C VAL A 258 -3.44 3.15 18.14
N LEU A 259 -3.96 2.74 16.98
CA LEU A 259 -4.94 3.51 16.21
C LEU A 259 -6.39 3.09 16.50
N ARG A 260 -6.61 1.80 16.80
CA ARG A 260 -7.95 1.25 17.07
C ARG A 260 -7.95 0.40 18.35
N PRO A 261 -8.26 0.99 19.53
CA PRO A 261 -8.22 0.29 20.82
C PRO A 261 -9.13 -0.95 20.97
N GLU A 262 -10.08 -1.16 20.04
CA GLU A 262 -10.90 -2.37 19.92
C GLU A 262 -10.08 -3.61 19.52
N VAL A 263 -8.93 -3.41 18.88
CA VAL A 263 -8.09 -4.51 18.39
C VAL A 263 -7.39 -5.18 19.57
N SER A 264 -7.68 -6.47 19.76
CA SER A 264 -7.09 -7.22 20.87
C SER A 264 -5.58 -7.43 20.69
N ALA A 265 -4.86 -7.50 21.81
CA ALA A 265 -3.42 -7.80 21.83
C ALA A 265 -3.07 -9.18 21.21
N ALA A 266 -4.03 -10.05 20.93
CA ALA A 266 -3.81 -11.27 20.15
C ALA A 266 -3.61 -10.96 18.66
N ILE A 267 -4.38 -10.02 18.11
CA ILE A 267 -4.31 -9.57 16.72
C ILE A 267 -3.05 -8.73 16.50
N ASP A 268 -2.71 -7.85 17.45
CA ASP A 268 -1.44 -7.11 17.43
C ASP A 268 -0.24 -8.04 17.27
N ARG A 269 -0.20 -9.15 18.03
CA ARG A 269 0.88 -10.14 17.93
C ARG A 269 0.94 -10.83 16.56
N ILE A 270 -0.20 -11.04 15.91
CA ILE A 270 -0.26 -11.63 14.56
C ILE A 270 0.33 -10.64 13.54
N VAL A 271 -0.15 -9.40 13.52
CA VAL A 271 0.34 -8.35 12.61
C VAL A 271 1.83 -8.09 12.82
N VAL A 272 2.26 -7.89 14.07
CA VAL A 272 3.68 -7.65 14.39
C VAL A 272 4.55 -8.84 13.99
N ARG A 273 4.12 -10.10 14.24
CA ARG A 273 4.87 -11.30 13.85
C ARG A 273 4.99 -11.43 12.33
N ALA A 274 3.90 -11.27 11.59
CA ALA A 274 3.91 -11.28 10.13
C ALA A 274 4.91 -10.24 9.58
N MET A 275 4.93 -9.06 10.18
CA MET A 275 5.76 -7.94 9.74
C MET A 275 7.19 -7.90 10.32
N LEU A 276 7.67 -8.94 11.01
CA LEU A 276 9.06 -8.97 11.49
C LEU A 276 10.07 -8.92 10.32
N LYS A 277 11.10 -8.07 10.44
CA LYS A 277 11.96 -7.72 9.29
C LYS A 277 12.84 -8.86 8.79
N ALA A 278 13.18 -9.83 9.63
CA ALA A 278 13.86 -11.05 9.24
C ALA A 278 12.82 -12.13 8.87
N PRO A 279 12.83 -12.71 7.66
CA PRO A 279 11.85 -13.73 7.24
C PRO A 279 11.77 -14.92 8.21
N VAL A 280 12.91 -15.37 8.73
CA VAL A 280 13.01 -16.47 9.70
C VAL A 280 12.32 -16.21 11.05
N SER A 281 11.92 -14.97 11.35
CA SER A 281 11.21 -14.59 12.57
C SER A 281 9.69 -14.47 12.38
N ARG A 282 9.19 -14.56 11.14
CA ARG A 282 7.77 -14.41 10.80
C ARG A 282 6.97 -15.69 11.10
N PHE A 283 5.82 -15.83 10.44
CA PHE A 283 5.18 -17.13 10.26
C PHE A 283 6.02 -18.01 9.34
N GLY A 284 6.17 -19.29 9.68
CA GLY A 284 7.00 -20.24 8.95
C GLY A 284 6.37 -20.69 7.62
N SER A 285 5.03 -20.69 7.56
CA SER A 285 4.19 -21.05 6.41
C SER A 285 2.79 -20.43 6.56
N VAL A 286 1.97 -20.54 5.52
CA VAL A 286 0.53 -20.20 5.55
C VAL A 286 -0.19 -20.83 6.75
N ALA A 287 0.05 -22.12 7.02
CA ALA A 287 -0.64 -22.86 8.08
C ALA A 287 -0.36 -22.34 9.50
N ASP A 288 0.87 -21.89 9.77
CA ASP A 288 1.28 -21.26 11.05
C ASP A 288 0.57 -19.90 11.25
N PHE A 289 0.37 -19.15 10.17
CA PHE A 289 -0.41 -17.91 10.17
C PHE A 289 -1.90 -18.20 10.43
N ARG A 290 -2.54 -19.07 9.62
CA ARG A 290 -3.97 -19.42 9.76
C ARG A 290 -4.31 -20.03 11.12
N ALA A 291 -3.45 -20.89 11.66
CA ALA A 291 -3.62 -21.42 13.02
C ALA A 291 -3.63 -20.32 14.10
N SER A 292 -2.86 -19.24 13.90
CA SER A 292 -2.84 -18.08 14.79
C SER A 292 -4.09 -17.21 14.64
N ILE A 293 -4.59 -17.03 13.41
CA ILE A 293 -5.88 -16.36 13.13
C ILE A 293 -7.04 -17.11 13.80
N LEU A 294 -7.11 -18.44 13.64
CA LEU A 294 -8.12 -19.29 14.28
C LEU A 294 -8.09 -19.15 15.81
N ALA A 295 -6.89 -19.14 16.41
CA ALA A 295 -6.73 -18.94 17.85
C ALA A 295 -7.19 -17.55 18.32
N ALA A 296 -7.02 -16.50 17.51
CA ALA A 296 -7.52 -15.17 17.81
C ALA A 296 -9.06 -15.09 17.69
N ASN A 297 -9.65 -15.66 16.63
CA ASN A 297 -11.10 -15.70 16.46
C ASN A 297 -11.81 -16.45 17.61
N LEU A 298 -11.27 -17.59 18.06
CA LEU A 298 -11.76 -18.32 19.23
C LEU A 298 -11.64 -17.52 20.53
N ALA A 299 -10.66 -16.60 20.64
CA ALA A 299 -10.53 -15.71 21.79
C ALA A 299 -11.55 -14.54 21.75
N LEU A 300 -11.83 -14.00 20.55
CA LEU A 300 -12.86 -12.97 20.34
C LEU A 300 -14.25 -13.51 20.71
N GLN A 301 -14.60 -14.71 20.22
CA GLN A 301 -15.89 -15.37 20.50
C GLN A 301 -16.12 -15.53 22.01
N ARG A 302 -15.15 -16.11 22.74
CA ARG A 302 -15.23 -16.25 24.21
C ARG A 302 -15.30 -14.91 24.96
N SER A 303 -14.72 -13.85 24.41
CA SER A 303 -14.81 -12.52 25.01
C SER A 303 -16.20 -11.92 24.83
N ALA A 304 -16.87 -12.18 23.70
CA ALA A 304 -18.27 -11.81 23.48
C ALA A 304 -19.21 -12.61 24.41
N GLU A 305 -19.07 -13.95 24.45
CA GLU A 305 -19.85 -14.86 25.31
C GLU A 305 -19.82 -14.41 26.79
N ASN A 306 -18.61 -14.22 27.35
CA ASN A 306 -18.43 -13.74 28.73
C ASN A 306 -19.04 -12.34 28.96
N THR A 307 -19.06 -11.47 27.94
CA THR A 307 -19.65 -10.13 28.05
C THR A 307 -21.18 -10.21 28.09
N THR A 308 -21.80 -11.09 27.31
CA THR A 308 -23.24 -11.38 27.41
C THR A 308 -23.63 -11.99 28.76
N ASP A 309 -22.86 -12.95 29.26
CA ASP A 309 -23.16 -13.59 30.56
C ASP A 309 -23.06 -12.58 31.73
N ILE A 310 -22.06 -11.70 31.72
CA ILE A 310 -21.94 -10.62 32.73
C ILE A 310 -23.10 -9.62 32.62
N ALA A 311 -23.53 -9.27 31.40
CA ALA A 311 -24.68 -8.37 31.19
C ALA A 311 -26.00 -9.00 31.66
N ILE A 312 -26.21 -10.30 31.42
CA ILE A 312 -27.39 -11.05 31.86
C ILE A 312 -27.40 -11.16 33.40
N ALA A 313 -26.28 -11.59 33.99
CA ALA A 313 -26.14 -11.69 35.45
C ALA A 313 -26.31 -10.35 36.16
N GLY A 314 -25.83 -9.25 35.58
CA GLY A 314 -26.08 -7.89 36.08
C GLY A 314 -27.57 -7.54 36.11
N HIS A 315 -28.33 -7.94 35.08
CA HIS A 315 -29.77 -7.69 35.01
C HIS A 315 -30.57 -8.53 36.02
N GLU A 316 -30.16 -9.78 36.30
CA GLU A 316 -30.79 -10.61 37.34
C GLU A 316 -30.46 -10.14 38.77
N LEU A 317 -29.27 -9.56 38.99
CA LEU A 317 -28.87 -9.03 40.30
C LEU A 317 -29.67 -7.77 40.69
N ASP A 318 -29.87 -6.82 39.77
CA ASP A 318 -30.70 -5.63 39.99
C ASP A 318 -32.19 -5.98 40.24
N ALA A 319 -32.68 -7.09 39.68
CA ALA A 319 -34.03 -7.58 39.93
C ALA A 319 -34.25 -8.15 41.35
N SER A 320 -33.18 -8.43 42.10
CA SER A 320 -33.23 -9.17 43.37
C SER A 320 -32.97 -8.31 44.62
N HIS A 321 -32.30 -7.16 44.50
CA HIS A 321 -31.75 -6.42 45.66
C HIS A 321 -32.19 -4.95 45.82
N ASN A 322 -33.49 -4.65 45.74
CA ASN A 322 -34.01 -3.35 46.21
C ASN A 322 -34.25 -3.33 47.74
N GLY A 323 -33.15 -3.48 48.51
CA GLY A 323 -33.12 -3.60 49.97
C GLY A 323 -32.79 -2.32 50.76
N GLY A 324 -32.63 -1.18 50.08
CA GLY A 324 -32.66 0.16 50.69
C GLY A 324 -31.32 0.88 50.90
N ARG A 325 -31.31 2.17 50.50
CA ARG A 325 -30.33 3.25 50.78
C ARG A 325 -28.92 3.02 50.15
N THR A 326 -28.31 4.00 49.46
CA THR A 326 -28.34 5.46 49.68
C THR A 326 -28.23 6.24 48.36
N ARG A 327 -29.02 7.31 48.19
CA ARG A 327 -28.98 8.18 47.00
C ARG A 327 -28.17 9.45 47.28
N VAL A 328 -27.04 9.62 46.61
CA VAL A 328 -26.26 10.88 46.61
C VAL A 328 -26.73 11.77 45.45
N LEU A 329 -26.83 13.07 45.68
CA LEU A 329 -27.27 14.08 44.70
C LEU A 329 -26.12 15.05 44.36
N PRO A 330 -25.78 15.25 43.08
CA PRO A 330 -25.06 16.44 42.63
C PRO A 330 -25.93 17.70 42.75
N ARG A 331 -25.31 18.88 42.89
CA ARG A 331 -26.01 20.17 43.03
C ARG A 331 -25.86 21.04 41.76
N THR A 332 -27.01 21.38 41.17
CA THR A 332 -27.38 22.68 40.56
C THR A 332 -26.37 23.50 39.74
N SER A 333 -26.72 23.75 38.47
CA SER A 333 -26.53 25.04 37.77
C SER A 333 -27.79 25.35 36.93
N VAL A 334 -27.97 26.62 36.49
CA VAL A 334 -29.26 27.25 36.14
C VAL A 334 -29.02 28.39 35.11
N ALA A 335 -29.89 28.75 34.15
CA ALA A 335 -31.24 28.25 33.80
C ALA A 335 -31.27 27.52 32.42
N GLU A 336 -31.98 27.85 31.33
CA GLU A 336 -32.87 28.97 30.91
C GLU A 336 -34.13 28.46 30.16
N ASP A 337 -35.07 29.35 29.82
CA ASP A 337 -36.45 29.01 29.41
C ASP A 337 -36.68 28.72 27.90
N GLY A 338 -37.70 27.90 27.59
CA GLY A 338 -38.04 27.49 26.21
C GLY A 338 -39.52 27.21 25.85
N ASN A 339 -40.44 27.24 26.82
CA ASN A 339 -41.90 27.44 26.67
C ASN A 339 -42.69 26.77 25.49
N ARG A 340 -43.38 25.62 25.74
CA ARG A 340 -44.83 25.38 25.36
C ARG A 340 -45.43 23.98 25.69
N THR A 341 -46.38 23.98 26.62
CA THR A 341 -47.74 23.35 26.59
C THR A 341 -48.00 21.95 25.97
N ALA A 342 -48.05 20.93 26.85
CA ALA A 342 -49.10 19.90 27.08
C ALA A 342 -49.94 19.23 25.96
N LEU A 343 -50.07 17.88 26.06
CA LEU A 343 -51.31 17.03 26.12
C LEU A 343 -50.88 15.54 26.04
N ILE A 344 -50.95 14.73 27.11
CA ILE A 344 -52.09 13.97 27.66
C ILE A 344 -52.68 12.90 26.71
N GLY A 345 -52.57 11.62 27.10
CA GLY A 345 -53.29 10.46 26.55
C GLY A 345 -52.37 9.34 25.99
N GLY A 346 -52.45 8.08 26.42
CA GLY A 346 -53.13 7.52 27.60
C GLY A 346 -53.59 6.06 27.44
N ALA A 347 -52.77 5.09 27.90
CA ALA A 347 -53.08 3.64 27.98
C ALA A 347 -53.35 2.94 26.60
N ALA A 348 -53.46 1.61 26.45
CA ALA A 348 -53.28 0.46 27.36
C ALA A 348 -52.96 -0.84 26.57
N PHE A 349 -52.70 -1.94 27.29
CA PHE A 349 -52.69 -3.37 26.91
C PHE A 349 -53.42 -3.82 25.62
N GLY A 350 -53.02 -4.89 24.92
CA GLY A 350 -51.87 -5.80 25.12
C GLY A 350 -52.12 -7.24 24.63
N GLN A 351 -51.04 -8.05 24.66
CA GLN A 351 -51.00 -9.53 24.66
C GLN A 351 -51.53 -10.35 23.45
N ALA A 352 -50.78 -11.38 23.07
CA ALA A 352 -51.10 -12.32 21.99
C ALA A 352 -52.03 -13.48 22.42
N PRO A 353 -52.49 -14.29 21.46
CA PRO A 353 -52.15 -15.73 21.55
C PRO A 353 -51.73 -16.34 20.19
N GLY A 354 -51.00 -17.46 20.23
CA GLY A 354 -50.71 -18.31 19.07
C GLY A 354 -51.35 -19.70 19.17
N ARG A 355 -51.32 -20.48 18.08
CA ARG A 355 -51.56 -21.95 18.08
C ARG A 355 -51.19 -22.65 16.76
N ASP A 356 -50.14 -23.46 16.81
CA ASP A 356 -50.10 -24.87 16.37
C ASP A 356 -51.31 -25.47 15.60
N LEU A 357 -51.08 -26.04 14.39
CA LEU A 357 -50.88 -27.50 14.18
C LEU A 357 -50.91 -28.00 12.70
N ALA A 358 -49.96 -28.91 12.39
CA ALA A 358 -50.06 -30.13 11.56
C ALA A 358 -50.35 -30.15 10.03
N ASN A 359 -49.50 -30.96 9.36
CA ASN A 359 -49.80 -31.96 8.30
C ASN A 359 -50.44 -31.57 6.94
N ALA A 360 -49.65 -31.77 5.87
CA ALA A 360 -50.07 -32.58 4.71
C ALA A 360 -48.84 -33.18 3.98
N ALA A 361 -49.00 -34.30 3.28
CA ALA A 361 -47.94 -34.99 2.53
C ALA A 361 -48.44 -35.60 1.21
N ARG A 362 -47.48 -35.96 0.32
CA ARG A 362 -47.52 -36.54 -1.05
C ARG A 362 -47.31 -35.51 -2.18
N GLY A 363 -46.55 -35.78 -3.25
CA GLY A 363 -45.57 -36.86 -3.51
C GLY A 363 -45.58 -37.47 -4.94
N ARG A 364 -44.47 -38.13 -5.33
CA ARG A 364 -44.21 -38.85 -6.63
C ARG A 364 -43.94 -37.92 -7.83
N SER A 365 -43.22 -38.27 -8.90
CA SER A 365 -42.40 -39.46 -9.31
C SER A 365 -41.31 -38.91 -10.26
N ALA A 366 -40.04 -39.31 -10.34
CA ALA A 366 -39.39 -40.63 -10.34
C ALA A 366 -39.65 -41.49 -11.61
N VAL A 367 -38.86 -41.23 -12.67
CA VAL A 367 -38.29 -42.10 -13.75
C VAL A 367 -37.10 -41.30 -14.34
N GLY A 368 -35.94 -41.85 -14.75
CA GLY A 368 -35.43 -43.22 -14.76
C GLY A 368 -33.92 -43.23 -15.09
N ALA A 369 -33.25 -44.39 -14.98
CA ALA A 369 -31.79 -44.49 -15.05
C ALA A 369 -31.24 -44.97 -16.41
N ALA A 370 -30.00 -44.60 -16.72
CA ALA A 370 -29.12 -45.24 -17.71
C ALA A 370 -27.69 -45.26 -17.16
N ALA A 371 -26.90 -46.31 -17.46
CA ALA A 371 -25.63 -46.56 -16.78
C ALA A 371 -24.44 -46.74 -17.75
N SER A 372 -23.38 -45.96 -17.54
CA SER A 372 -21.97 -46.22 -17.92
C SER A 372 -21.10 -45.10 -17.32
N GLY A 373 -19.78 -45.20 -17.13
CA GLY A 373 -18.90 -46.35 -17.28
C GLY A 373 -17.67 -46.16 -16.37
N ARG A 374 -17.43 -47.13 -15.48
CA ARG A 374 -16.41 -47.05 -14.42
C ARG A 374 -14.99 -47.26 -14.97
N ARG A 375 -14.13 -46.25 -14.91
CA ARG A 375 -12.67 -46.46 -14.92
C ARG A 375 -11.89 -45.42 -14.12
N SER A 376 -11.42 -45.85 -12.94
CA SER A 376 -10.30 -45.22 -12.26
C SER A 376 -9.01 -45.50 -13.04
N SER A 377 -8.11 -44.51 -13.09
CA SER A 377 -6.68 -44.74 -13.27
C SER A 377 -5.96 -44.13 -12.07
N ARG A 378 -5.01 -44.86 -11.49
CA ARG A 378 -4.13 -44.37 -10.42
C ARG A 378 -2.78 -44.00 -11.01
N SER A 379 -2.11 -43.08 -10.34
CA SER A 379 -0.70 -42.75 -10.54
C SER A 379 0.20 -43.98 -10.62
N PHE A 380 1.09 -44.00 -11.62
CA PHE A 380 2.22 -44.92 -11.67
C PHE A 380 3.35 -44.34 -12.53
N TRP A 381 4.35 -43.73 -11.88
CA TRP A 381 5.71 -43.62 -12.39
C TRP A 381 6.66 -43.58 -11.20
N LEU A 382 7.55 -44.57 -11.12
CA LEU A 382 8.66 -44.62 -10.17
C LEU A 382 9.94 -44.89 -10.95
N VAL A 383 10.95 -44.06 -10.67
CA VAL A 383 12.40 -44.35 -10.67
C VAL A 383 12.92 -45.36 -11.71
N VAL A 384 13.65 -44.84 -12.71
CA VAL A 384 14.85 -45.52 -13.25
C VAL A 384 15.98 -44.52 -13.42
N ILE A 385 17.06 -44.74 -12.67
CA ILE A 385 18.40 -44.12 -12.72
C ILE A 385 19.34 -45.32 -12.46
N PRO A 386 20.40 -45.61 -13.25
CA PRO A 386 21.60 -44.75 -13.29
C PRO A 386 22.47 -44.79 -14.58
N THR A 387 23.66 -44.18 -14.45
CA THR A 387 24.90 -44.31 -15.26
C THR A 387 24.96 -43.67 -16.65
N LEU A 388 25.77 -42.60 -16.75
CA LEU A 388 27.14 -42.73 -17.29
C LEU A 388 28.04 -41.59 -16.79
N LEU A 389 29.27 -41.93 -16.35
CA LEU A 389 30.31 -41.00 -15.91
C LEU A 389 31.65 -41.47 -16.50
N ALA A 390 32.57 -40.51 -16.68
CA ALA A 390 33.99 -40.64 -17.01
C ALA A 390 34.35 -40.86 -18.49
N ALA A 391 35.04 -39.87 -19.07
CA ALA A 391 36.43 -40.03 -19.54
C ALA A 391 37.06 -38.70 -20.05
N VAL A 392 37.76 -37.96 -19.19
CA VAL A 392 39.03 -37.26 -19.55
C VAL A 392 39.93 -37.27 -18.31
N VAL A 393 41.19 -37.67 -18.47
CA VAL A 393 42.24 -37.67 -17.42
C VAL A 393 43.57 -37.21 -18.04
N GLY A 394 44.33 -36.40 -17.32
CA GLY A 394 45.64 -35.86 -17.73
C GLY A 394 45.91 -34.52 -17.02
N VAL A 395 46.33 -34.45 -15.75
CA VAL A 395 47.53 -35.00 -15.08
C VAL A 395 48.84 -34.33 -15.50
N SER A 396 49.26 -33.36 -14.68
CA SER A 396 50.65 -33.01 -14.33
C SER A 396 50.61 -31.97 -13.20
N VAL A 397 51.41 -31.93 -12.13
CA VAL A 397 52.16 -32.89 -11.29
C VAL A 397 53.10 -32.00 -10.45
N VAL A 398 53.00 -32.06 -9.10
CA VAL A 398 54.06 -31.73 -8.10
C VAL A 398 54.71 -30.33 -8.18
N SER A 399 54.64 -29.49 -7.14
CA SER A 399 55.45 -29.70 -5.93
C SER A 399 54.89 -29.10 -4.63
N ALA A 400 55.29 -29.68 -3.50
CA ALA A 400 55.11 -29.13 -2.15
C ALA A 400 56.39 -28.42 -1.68
N GLY A 401 56.26 -27.47 -0.74
CA GLY A 401 57.41 -26.68 -0.26
C GLY A 401 57.12 -25.89 1.01
N ALA A 402 56.94 -26.57 2.14
CA ALA A 402 56.81 -25.93 3.45
C ALA A 402 58.08 -26.17 4.30
N SER A 403 58.89 -25.12 4.44
CA SER A 403 60.03 -24.97 5.37
C SER A 403 60.09 -23.47 5.70
N THR A 404 59.94 -22.97 6.92
CA THR A 404 60.56 -23.37 8.20
C THR A 404 62.09 -23.37 8.10
N SER A 405 62.72 -22.30 8.58
CA SER A 405 64.17 -22.21 8.79
C SER A 405 64.44 -21.34 10.02
N ALA A 406 65.54 -21.59 10.74
CA ALA A 406 65.77 -21.07 12.08
C ALA A 406 67.17 -20.47 12.26
N ILE A 407 67.23 -19.43 13.10
CA ILE A 407 68.25 -19.08 14.11
C ILE A 407 69.68 -19.63 13.88
N PRO A 408 70.68 -18.73 13.77
CA PRO A 408 71.98 -18.87 14.44
C PRO A 408 71.95 -18.15 15.81
N ALA A 409 72.63 -18.69 16.81
CA ALA A 409 72.59 -18.19 18.19
C ALA A 409 73.99 -17.84 18.73
N THR A 410 74.05 -16.95 19.72
CA THR A 410 75.22 -16.78 20.60
C THR A 410 74.79 -16.64 22.06
N ASP A 411 75.29 -17.60 22.81
CA ASP A 411 75.12 -17.94 24.23
C ASP A 411 75.45 -16.81 25.24
N THR A 412 74.68 -16.70 26.33
CA THR A 412 75.13 -16.78 27.75
C THR A 412 74.20 -16.03 28.74
N GLY A 413 73.96 -16.63 29.92
CA GLY A 413 73.48 -15.90 31.13
C GLY A 413 72.24 -16.49 31.84
N SER A 414 72.39 -16.85 33.12
CA SER A 414 71.31 -17.36 34.00
C SER A 414 70.48 -16.25 34.70
N PRO A 415 69.30 -16.56 35.28
CA PRO A 415 68.26 -15.56 35.60
C PRO A 415 68.25 -15.03 37.05
N THR A 416 67.67 -13.84 37.26
CA THR A 416 67.24 -13.31 38.58
C THR A 416 66.14 -12.23 38.41
N PRO A 417 64.99 -12.31 39.13
CA PRO A 417 64.00 -11.22 39.26
C PRO A 417 64.37 -10.27 40.44
N PRO A 418 64.06 -8.96 40.42
CA PRO A 418 62.68 -8.44 40.61
C PRO A 418 62.47 -7.05 39.89
N PRO A 419 61.56 -6.12 40.27
CA PRO A 419 60.35 -6.18 41.10
C PRO A 419 59.05 -5.71 40.40
N THR A 420 57.91 -5.91 41.05
CA THR A 420 56.58 -5.42 40.63
C THR A 420 56.28 -4.00 41.11
N SER A 421 55.86 -3.09 40.21
CA SER A 421 54.98 -1.93 40.46
C SER A 421 54.79 -1.07 39.18
N PRO A 422 53.70 -0.29 39.04
CA PRO A 422 52.35 -0.47 39.57
C PRO A 422 51.27 -0.51 38.45
N SER A 423 50.01 -0.74 38.80
CA SER A 423 48.89 -0.55 37.87
C SER A 423 48.68 0.94 37.55
N PRO A 424 48.31 1.31 36.31
CA PRO A 424 47.88 2.68 36.03
C PRO A 424 46.57 3.00 36.78
N THR A 425 46.59 4.06 37.57
CA THR A 425 45.41 4.68 38.18
C THR A 425 44.58 5.37 37.10
N PRO A 426 43.23 5.36 37.15
CA PRO A 426 42.43 6.24 36.32
C PRO A 426 42.71 7.71 36.69
N SER A 427 43.04 8.54 35.71
CA SER A 427 43.22 9.98 35.91
C SER A 427 41.87 10.63 36.23
N THR A 428 41.68 11.10 37.46
CA THR A 428 40.50 11.89 37.86
C THR A 428 40.50 13.21 37.11
N PHE A 429 39.67 13.32 36.06
CA PHE A 429 39.46 14.57 35.34
C PHE A 429 38.47 15.43 36.13
N ASP A 430 38.97 16.14 37.14
CA ASP A 430 38.13 16.93 38.05
C ASP A 430 37.72 18.26 37.42
N GLY A 431 36.70 18.17 36.56
CA GLY A 431 35.94 19.27 35.99
C GLY A 431 34.48 18.84 35.83
N PRO A 432 33.52 19.77 35.75
CA PRO A 432 32.12 19.41 35.60
C PRO A 432 31.92 18.57 34.34
N ALA A 433 31.27 17.41 34.48
CA ALA A 433 31.07 16.46 33.39
C ALA A 433 30.07 17.00 32.35
N MET A 434 30.57 17.82 31.41
CA MET A 434 29.75 18.47 30.39
C MET A 434 29.16 17.44 29.41
N ILE A 435 27.87 17.59 29.13
CA ILE A 435 27.09 16.78 28.19
C ILE A 435 26.92 17.58 26.90
N SER A 436 27.10 16.96 25.74
CA SER A 436 26.82 17.62 24.45
C SER A 436 25.33 17.56 24.12
N VAL A 437 24.76 18.69 23.71
CA VAL A 437 23.37 18.77 23.26
C VAL A 437 23.19 17.96 21.97
N PRO A 438 22.25 16.98 21.91
CA PRO A 438 22.11 16.10 20.76
C PRO A 438 21.60 16.85 19.52
N ALA A 439 22.17 16.55 18.35
CA ALA A 439 21.76 17.11 17.06
C ALA A 439 20.48 16.43 16.55
N ILE A 440 19.34 17.10 16.76
CA ILE A 440 17.98 16.56 16.48
C ILE A 440 17.09 17.51 15.66
N GLY A 441 17.68 18.52 15.02
CA GLY A 441 16.96 19.37 14.05
C GLY A 441 16.40 18.54 12.89
N GLY A 442 15.20 18.86 12.43
CA GLY A 442 14.47 18.07 11.42
C GLY A 442 13.92 16.73 11.92
N SER A 443 14.15 16.33 13.18
CA SER A 443 13.51 15.16 13.77
C SER A 443 12.12 15.49 14.32
N GLN A 444 11.24 14.50 14.46
CA GLN A 444 9.98 14.68 15.19
C GLN A 444 10.22 15.00 16.67
N ALA A 445 9.40 15.89 17.23
CA ALA A 445 9.48 16.36 18.61
C ALA A 445 9.39 15.21 19.63
N VAL A 446 8.63 14.16 19.36
CA VAL A 446 8.55 12.96 20.23
C VAL A 446 9.91 12.27 20.34
N ALA A 447 10.58 12.01 19.21
CA ALA A 447 11.91 11.41 19.19
C ALA A 447 12.96 12.34 19.83
N ALA A 448 12.88 13.64 19.54
CA ALA A 448 13.75 14.66 20.11
C ALA A 448 13.64 14.74 21.65
N ARG A 449 12.42 14.80 22.19
CA ARG A 449 12.16 14.79 23.65
C ARG A 449 12.75 13.53 24.32
N ILE A 450 12.60 12.35 23.70
CA ILE A 450 13.19 11.10 24.20
C ILE A 450 14.72 11.16 24.24
N LEU A 451 15.36 11.73 23.22
CA LEU A 451 16.81 11.87 23.17
C LEU A 451 17.34 12.88 24.21
N ILE A 452 16.70 14.05 24.36
CA ILE A 452 17.06 15.05 25.39
C ILE A 452 17.01 14.44 26.79
N LEU A 453 15.92 13.73 27.11
CA LEU A 453 15.73 13.09 28.41
C LEU A 453 16.74 11.96 28.66
N ARG A 454 17.09 11.16 27.63
CA ARG A 454 18.13 10.12 27.72
C ARG A 454 19.53 10.70 27.92
N SER A 455 19.81 11.88 27.39
CA SER A 455 21.06 12.63 27.65
C SER A 455 21.10 13.28 29.04
N GLY A 456 20.11 13.09 29.91
CA GLY A 456 20.08 13.70 31.25
C GLY A 456 19.90 15.22 31.24
N LEU A 457 19.39 15.77 30.13
CA LEU A 457 19.03 17.17 29.98
C LEU A 457 17.53 17.37 30.21
N LYS A 458 17.12 18.60 30.51
CA LYS A 458 15.73 18.97 30.78
C LYS A 458 15.16 19.80 29.63
N ILE A 459 13.85 20.00 29.61
CA ILE A 459 13.17 20.94 28.72
C ILE A 459 12.51 22.00 29.61
N SER A 460 12.82 23.28 29.40
CA SER A 460 12.24 24.41 30.15
C SER A 460 11.06 25.08 29.45
N GLY A 461 10.96 24.92 28.13
CA GLY A 461 9.90 25.50 27.33
C GLY A 461 9.86 24.92 25.92
N GLU A 462 8.68 24.96 25.33
CA GLU A 462 8.42 24.55 23.96
C GLU A 462 7.64 25.66 23.27
N ARG A 463 8.04 26.01 22.05
CA ARG A 463 7.47 27.09 21.25
C ARG A 463 7.13 26.57 19.85
N VAL A 464 5.94 26.91 19.38
CA VAL A 464 5.44 26.55 18.05
C VAL A 464 5.64 27.73 17.11
N GLU A 465 6.23 27.52 15.94
CA GLU A 465 6.45 28.56 14.92
C GLU A 465 6.07 28.07 13.50
N ASP A 466 5.62 29.01 12.66
CA ASP A 466 5.20 28.74 11.27
C ASP A 466 6.42 28.35 10.41
N SER A 467 6.28 27.31 9.57
CA SER A 467 7.38 26.72 8.79
C SER A 467 6.86 25.89 7.61
N SER A 468 7.70 25.67 6.60
CA SER A 468 7.46 24.72 5.52
C SER A 468 7.63 23.24 5.92
N LEU A 469 8.09 22.95 7.15
CA LEU A 469 8.20 21.59 7.69
C LEU A 469 6.90 21.14 8.39
N ALA A 470 6.65 19.83 8.34
CA ALA A 470 5.46 19.20 8.91
C ALA A 470 5.29 19.47 10.42
N ALA A 471 4.05 19.41 10.91
CA ALA A 471 3.72 19.60 12.33
C ALA A 471 4.61 18.73 13.25
N ASP A 472 4.93 19.27 14.43
CA ASP A 472 5.78 18.62 15.43
C ASP A 472 7.20 18.28 14.95
N THR A 473 7.70 18.87 13.86
CA THR A 473 9.12 18.78 13.46
C THR A 473 9.96 19.79 14.24
N VAL A 474 11.12 19.40 14.77
CA VAL A 474 12.03 20.30 15.50
C VAL A 474 12.74 21.26 14.54
N LEU A 475 12.54 22.55 14.75
CA LEU A 475 13.16 23.65 14.01
C LEU A 475 14.49 24.08 14.66
N ALA A 476 14.50 24.27 15.99
CA ALA A 476 15.66 24.79 16.71
C ALA A 476 15.72 24.32 18.17
N LEU A 477 16.92 24.46 18.75
CA LEU A 477 17.25 24.23 20.15
C LEU A 477 18.09 25.39 20.68
N THR A 478 17.86 25.77 21.94
CA THR A 478 18.71 26.71 22.68
C THR A 478 18.92 26.19 24.11
N PRO A 479 20.16 25.94 24.59
CA PRO A 479 21.45 25.84 23.88
C PRO A 479 21.46 24.99 22.61
N GLY A 480 22.42 25.25 21.71
CA GLY A 480 22.44 24.72 20.34
C GLY A 480 22.95 23.28 20.21
N ALA A 481 22.65 22.64 19.07
CA ALA A 481 23.14 21.29 18.78
C ALA A 481 24.68 21.22 18.80
N GLY A 482 25.23 20.20 19.48
CA GLY A 482 26.66 20.01 19.70
C GLY A 482 27.26 20.80 20.87
N GLU A 483 26.57 21.82 21.39
CA GLU A 483 27.05 22.66 22.49
C GLU A 483 27.26 21.85 23.78
N LEU A 484 28.33 22.13 24.52
CA LEU A 484 28.64 21.45 25.78
C LEU A 484 27.96 22.19 26.95
N VAL A 485 27.11 21.49 27.69
CA VAL A 485 26.31 22.03 28.79
C VAL A 485 26.42 21.18 30.05
N ALA A 486 26.14 21.76 31.22
CA ALA A 486 26.14 21.01 32.48
C ALA A 486 25.00 19.96 32.54
N PRO A 487 25.16 18.82 33.24
CA PRO A 487 24.10 17.84 33.46
C PRO A 487 22.84 18.48 34.06
N GLY A 488 21.66 18.14 33.54
CA GLY A 488 20.40 18.70 34.01
C GLY A 488 20.12 20.15 33.59
N THR A 489 20.95 20.76 32.73
CA THR A 489 20.63 22.01 32.01
C THR A 489 19.30 21.85 31.26
N SER A 490 18.47 22.90 31.27
CA SER A 490 17.20 22.93 30.54
C SER A 490 17.36 23.56 29.16
N LEU A 491 16.87 22.87 28.14
CA LEU A 491 16.80 23.35 26.76
C LEU A 491 15.44 23.98 26.46
N SER A 492 15.42 25.01 25.63
CA SER A 492 14.21 25.50 24.95
C SER A 492 14.10 24.82 23.58
N LEU A 493 12.91 24.30 23.27
CA LEU A 493 12.62 23.62 22.00
C LEU A 493 11.73 24.50 21.11
N VAL A 494 12.04 24.58 19.82
CA VAL A 494 11.18 25.21 18.80
C VAL A 494 10.71 24.16 17.81
N ILE A 495 9.39 24.05 17.60
CA ILE A 495 8.76 23.07 16.71
C ILE A 495 7.89 23.75 15.64
N ALA A 496 7.72 23.08 14.50
CA ALA A 496 6.91 23.55 13.39
C ALA A 496 5.41 23.42 13.67
N SER A 497 4.64 24.45 13.30
CA SER A 497 3.17 24.50 13.47
C SER A 497 2.39 23.61 12.47
N GLY A 498 3.07 23.02 11.48
CA GLY A 498 2.43 22.39 10.32
C GLY A 498 1.65 23.38 9.44
N SER A 499 1.87 24.68 9.66
CA SER A 499 1.29 25.79 8.92
C SER A 499 2.39 26.77 8.53
N ASN A 500 2.18 27.48 7.43
CA ASN A 500 3.09 28.53 6.97
C ASN A 500 2.27 29.74 6.53
N ARG A 501 2.92 30.84 6.14
CA ARG A 501 2.25 32.04 5.61
C ARG A 501 2.31 32.09 4.09
N VAL A 502 1.18 32.43 3.47
CA VAL A 502 1.13 32.71 2.03
C VAL A 502 2.12 33.86 1.72
N PRO A 503 3.12 33.67 0.84
CA PRO A 503 4.08 34.71 0.49
C PRO A 503 3.42 35.85 -0.30
N THR A 504 4.11 36.98 -0.43
CA THR A 504 3.64 38.08 -1.29
C THR A 504 3.83 37.72 -2.76
N LEU A 505 2.72 37.49 -3.46
CA LEU A 505 2.72 37.05 -4.86
C LEU A 505 2.36 38.13 -5.87
N VAL A 506 1.73 39.23 -5.46
CA VAL A 506 1.25 40.26 -6.39
C VAL A 506 2.43 40.87 -7.15
N GLY A 507 2.35 40.85 -8.48
CA GLY A 507 3.36 41.42 -9.39
C GLY A 507 4.51 40.49 -9.78
N VAL A 508 4.59 39.24 -9.29
CA VAL A 508 5.58 38.26 -9.80
C VAL A 508 5.04 37.48 -11.01
N THR A 509 5.91 36.81 -11.76
CA THR A 509 5.49 35.95 -12.88
C THR A 509 4.83 34.65 -12.41
N GLN A 510 4.06 33.99 -13.27
CA GLN A 510 3.50 32.66 -12.98
C GLN A 510 4.54 31.65 -12.46
N ALA A 511 5.74 31.60 -13.04
CA ALA A 511 6.78 30.64 -12.67
C ALA A 511 7.38 30.93 -11.29
N GLU A 512 7.60 32.21 -10.96
CA GLU A 512 8.05 32.64 -9.64
C GLU A 512 6.97 32.39 -8.58
N ALA A 513 5.69 32.63 -8.91
CA ALA A 513 4.58 32.38 -7.99
C ALA A 513 4.45 30.90 -7.62
N ILE A 514 4.60 30.00 -8.60
CA ILE A 514 4.65 28.54 -8.36
C ILE A 514 5.84 28.20 -7.44
N THR A 515 7.02 28.73 -7.75
CA THR A 515 8.25 28.47 -6.99
C THR A 515 8.14 28.93 -5.53
N LEU A 516 7.61 30.13 -5.29
CA LEU A 516 7.42 30.70 -3.96
C LEU A 516 6.37 29.94 -3.14
N LEU A 517 5.24 29.53 -3.75
CA LEU A 517 4.21 28.74 -3.06
C LEU A 517 4.69 27.32 -2.75
N HIS A 518 5.38 26.66 -3.67
CA HIS A 518 5.95 25.32 -3.42
C HIS A 518 7.03 25.37 -2.34
N ALA A 519 7.91 26.38 -2.34
CA ALA A 519 8.91 26.57 -1.28
C ALA A 519 8.28 26.89 0.09
N ALA A 520 7.11 27.54 0.11
CA ALA A 520 6.32 27.75 1.32
C ALA A 520 5.50 26.51 1.75
N GLY A 521 5.40 25.47 0.91
CA GLY A 521 4.69 24.22 1.20
C GLY A 521 3.19 24.23 0.86
N PHE A 522 2.77 25.03 -0.13
CA PHE A 522 1.39 25.11 -0.61
C PHE A 522 1.20 24.52 -2.02
N THR A 523 -0.03 24.10 -2.31
CA THR A 523 -0.45 23.70 -3.66
C THR A 523 -0.96 24.93 -4.42
N VAL A 524 -0.66 25.04 -5.72
CA VAL A 524 -1.06 26.21 -6.53
C VAL A 524 -2.23 25.87 -7.45
N VAL A 525 -3.27 26.70 -7.42
CA VAL A 525 -4.35 26.68 -8.42
C VAL A 525 -4.25 27.97 -9.23
N ILE A 526 -4.20 27.87 -10.56
CA ILE A 526 -3.97 29.03 -11.44
C ILE A 526 -5.25 29.36 -12.19
N THR A 527 -5.62 30.64 -12.21
CA THR A 527 -6.81 31.16 -12.91
C THR A 527 -6.45 32.42 -13.67
N THR A 528 -7.01 32.66 -14.84
CA THR A 528 -6.85 33.91 -15.59
C THR A 528 -7.97 34.89 -15.25
N GLY A 529 -7.63 36.11 -14.83
CA GLY A 529 -8.59 37.18 -14.56
C GLY A 529 -9.24 37.71 -15.84
N THR A 530 -10.43 38.32 -15.69
CA THR A 530 -11.16 38.97 -16.79
C THR A 530 -10.85 40.46 -16.94
N VAL A 531 -10.14 41.05 -15.97
CA VAL A 531 -9.72 42.45 -15.96
C VAL A 531 -8.29 42.55 -16.49
N GLN A 532 -8.02 43.51 -17.38
CA GLN A 532 -6.66 43.77 -17.87
C GLN A 532 -5.74 44.21 -16.72
N GLY A 533 -4.62 43.50 -16.56
CA GLY A 533 -3.61 43.78 -15.53
C GLY A 533 -2.51 44.73 -16.04
N PRO A 534 -1.61 45.18 -15.15
CA PRO A 534 -0.53 46.11 -15.52
C PRO A 534 0.55 45.46 -16.42
N GLN A 535 0.70 44.13 -16.36
CA GLN A 535 1.53 43.33 -17.27
C GLN A 535 0.88 41.95 -17.46
N PRO A 536 0.69 41.45 -18.69
CA PRO A 536 0.17 40.10 -18.94
C PRO A 536 0.98 38.99 -18.25
N GLY A 537 0.33 37.90 -17.86
CA GLY A 537 0.99 36.72 -17.27
C GLY A 537 1.58 36.90 -15.86
N HIS A 538 1.42 38.08 -15.26
CA HIS A 538 1.81 38.36 -13.88
C HIS A 538 0.63 38.22 -12.92
N VAL A 539 0.92 37.93 -11.65
CA VAL A 539 -0.11 37.75 -10.61
C VAL A 539 -0.77 39.09 -10.24
N MET A 540 -2.09 39.14 -10.35
CA MET A 540 -2.91 40.27 -9.90
C MET A 540 -3.34 40.11 -8.45
N GLU A 541 -3.82 38.94 -8.06
CA GLU A 541 -4.27 38.63 -6.69
C GLU A 541 -4.04 37.16 -6.32
N SER A 542 -4.18 36.87 -5.03
CA SER A 542 -4.10 35.52 -4.46
C SER A 542 -5.19 35.32 -3.41
N SER A 543 -5.76 34.12 -3.38
CA SER A 543 -6.83 33.72 -2.46
C SER A 543 -6.54 32.31 -1.91
N PRO A 544 -6.28 32.16 -0.59
CA PRO A 544 -6.17 33.21 0.43
C PRO A 544 -5.04 34.21 0.18
N SER A 545 -5.16 35.40 0.75
CA SER A 545 -4.24 36.52 0.50
C SER A 545 -2.89 36.38 1.21
N ALA A 546 -1.88 37.08 0.69
CA ALA A 546 -0.54 37.15 1.26
C ALA A 546 -0.56 37.50 2.77
N GLY A 547 0.26 36.80 3.55
CA GLY A 547 0.37 36.92 5.01
C GLY A 547 -0.58 36.03 5.81
N ALA A 548 -1.62 35.45 5.19
CA ALA A 548 -2.51 34.48 5.84
C ALA A 548 -1.75 33.20 6.21
N SER A 549 -1.89 32.71 7.45
CA SER A 549 -1.36 31.40 7.86
C SER A 549 -2.31 30.29 7.42
N LEU A 550 -1.81 29.30 6.68
CA LEU A 550 -2.53 28.13 6.18
C LEU A 550 -1.77 26.84 6.51
N ARG A 551 -2.48 25.73 6.65
CA ARG A 551 -1.84 24.41 6.79
C ARG A 551 -1.06 24.04 5.54
N LEU A 552 0.05 23.34 5.69
CA LEU A 552 0.84 22.82 4.58
C LEU A 552 -0.02 21.89 3.69
N GLY A 553 0.22 21.92 2.38
CA GLY A 553 -0.59 21.24 1.37
C GLY A 553 -1.88 21.97 0.95
N SER A 554 -2.33 23.00 1.69
CA SER A 554 -3.49 23.82 1.31
C SER A 554 -3.31 24.45 -0.07
N SER A 555 -4.41 24.60 -0.82
CA SER A 555 -4.42 25.29 -2.10
C SER A 555 -4.46 26.82 -1.94
N VAL A 556 -3.60 27.52 -2.67
CA VAL A 556 -3.68 28.96 -2.89
C VAL A 556 -4.04 29.18 -4.36
N THR A 557 -5.16 29.87 -4.59
CA THR A 557 -5.58 30.28 -5.93
C THR A 557 -4.85 31.56 -6.31
N VAL A 558 -4.24 31.57 -7.49
CA VAL A 558 -3.44 32.67 -8.04
C VAL A 558 -4.11 33.16 -9.31
N VAL A 559 -4.47 34.44 -9.35
CA VAL A 559 -5.15 35.05 -10.50
C VAL A 559 -4.13 35.83 -11.33
N LEU A 560 -3.96 35.42 -12.58
CA LEU A 560 -3.03 36.03 -13.55
C LEU A 560 -3.73 37.06 -14.44
N ALA A 561 -3.00 38.11 -14.82
CA ALA A 561 -3.44 39.05 -15.84
C ALA A 561 -3.61 38.35 -17.21
N PRO A 562 -4.74 38.59 -17.92
CA PRO A 562 -5.00 37.98 -19.22
C PRO A 562 -4.00 38.47 -20.29
N PRO A 563 -3.80 37.72 -21.39
CA PRO A 563 -2.95 38.14 -22.51
C PRO A 563 -3.52 39.36 -23.25
N ASP A 564 -2.63 40.15 -23.86
CA ASP A 564 -3.01 41.29 -24.70
C ASP A 564 -3.78 40.84 -25.95
N SER A 565 -5.05 41.25 -26.05
CA SER A 565 -5.93 40.89 -27.16
C SER A 565 -5.58 41.68 -28.43
N THR A 566 -4.74 41.10 -29.29
CA THR A 566 -4.19 41.75 -30.49
C THR A 566 -4.44 40.94 -31.78
N ALA A 567 -5.71 40.64 -32.09
CA ALA A 567 -6.12 40.27 -33.45
C ALA A 567 -7.63 40.43 -33.73
N PRO A 568 -8.04 41.29 -34.69
CA PRO A 568 -9.15 41.00 -35.58
C PRO A 568 -8.66 40.18 -36.79
N SER A 569 -9.36 39.11 -37.14
CA SER A 569 -8.94 38.21 -38.23
C SER A 569 -8.94 38.87 -39.61
N THR A 570 -7.86 38.69 -40.38
CA THR A 570 -7.85 38.96 -41.83
C THR A 570 -8.38 37.75 -42.60
N THR A 571 -9.61 37.87 -43.11
CA THR A 571 -10.20 36.87 -44.01
C THR A 571 -9.36 36.74 -45.29
N VAL A 572 -8.79 35.56 -45.54
CA VAL A 572 -8.09 35.26 -46.79
C VAL A 572 -9.10 34.95 -47.89
N THR A 573 -9.61 36.01 -48.53
CA THR A 573 -10.38 35.90 -49.77
C THR A 573 -9.46 35.39 -50.88
N GLN A 574 -9.74 34.20 -51.43
CA GLN A 574 -9.01 33.69 -52.59
C GLN A 574 -9.43 34.43 -53.87
N THR A 575 -8.60 35.36 -54.31
CA THR A 575 -8.71 36.01 -55.62
C THR A 575 -8.06 35.14 -56.70
N PRO A 576 -8.70 34.87 -57.85
CA PRO A 576 -8.11 34.07 -58.92
C PRO A 576 -6.90 34.76 -59.56
N ALA A 577 -5.91 33.97 -59.97
CA ALA A 577 -4.64 34.47 -60.52
C ALA A 577 -4.80 35.08 -61.93
N PRO A 578 -4.05 36.15 -62.27
CA PRO A 578 -4.07 36.76 -63.59
C PRO A 578 -3.28 35.94 -64.62
N THR A 579 -3.84 35.81 -65.83
CA THR A 579 -3.21 35.12 -66.96
C THR A 579 -1.94 35.84 -67.44
N VAL A 580 -0.80 35.14 -67.43
CA VAL A 580 0.43 35.61 -68.10
C VAL A 580 0.34 35.29 -69.59
N GLY A 581 0.15 36.31 -70.42
CA GLY A 581 0.11 36.17 -71.88
C GLY A 581 1.51 36.19 -72.51
N THR A 582 1.98 35.06 -73.03
CA THR A 582 3.16 35.01 -73.90
C THR A 582 2.75 35.12 -75.36
N SER A 583 2.84 36.33 -75.92
CA SER A 583 2.61 36.55 -77.36
C SER A 583 3.83 36.13 -78.18
N SER A 584 3.66 35.20 -79.12
CA SER A 584 4.68 34.77 -80.07
C SER A 584 4.29 35.18 -81.50
N THR A 585 4.84 36.31 -81.96
CA THR A 585 4.63 36.80 -83.33
C THR A 585 5.45 35.97 -84.33
N PRO A 586 4.85 35.35 -85.36
CA PRO A 586 5.60 34.67 -86.42
C PRO A 586 6.18 35.69 -87.42
N VAL A 587 7.39 35.45 -87.88
CA VAL A 587 7.99 36.15 -89.04
C VAL A 587 7.60 35.40 -90.31
N PRO A 588 7.05 36.07 -91.35
CA PRO A 588 6.67 35.41 -92.61
C PRO A 588 7.90 35.09 -93.48
N ALA A 589 7.76 34.08 -94.34
CA ALA A 589 8.77 33.72 -95.34
C ALA A 589 8.59 34.50 -96.65
N ALA A 590 9.71 34.94 -97.22
CA ALA A 590 9.90 35.38 -98.61
C ALA A 590 11.38 35.19 -98.98
#